data_AF-A0A7K5BJA4-F1
#
_entry.id   AF-A0A7K5BJA4-F1
#
_cell.length_a   1.000
_cell.length_b   1.000
_cell.length_c   1.000
_cell.angle_alpha   90.00
_cell.angle_beta   90.00
_cell.angle_gamma   90.00
#
_symmetry.space_group_name_H-M   'P 1'
#
loop_
_entity.id
_entity.type
_entity.pdbx_description
1 polymer ?
#
loop_
_entity_poly.entity_id
_entity_poly.type
_entity_poly.pdbx_seq_one_letter_code
_entity_poly.pdbx_strand_id
1 'polypeptide(L)'
;ILIVTLRVALPNVIRFCCCVAVIYLGYCFCGWIVLGPYHVKFRSLSMVSECLFSLINGDDMFVTFAEMQQHSRLVWLFSQVYLYSFSSLFIYMVLSLFIALITGSYDTIK
;
A
#
# COMPACT_ATOMS: atom_id res chain seq x y z
N ILE A 1 -22.25 6.18 -19.99
CA ILE A 1 -20.97 5.52 -20.34
C ILE A 1 -20.15 5.25 -19.08
N LEU A 2 -19.66 6.27 -18.35
CA LEU A 2 -18.85 6.10 -17.12
C LEU A 2 -19.46 5.18 -16.04
N ILE A 3 -20.74 5.35 -15.68
CA ILE A 3 -21.41 4.49 -14.68
C ILE A 3 -21.51 3.02 -15.15
N VAL A 4 -21.68 2.80 -16.46
CA VAL A 4 -21.75 1.47 -17.06
C VAL A 4 -20.35 0.83 -17.04
N THR A 5 -19.31 1.59 -17.38
CA THR A 5 -17.91 1.17 -17.26
C THR A 5 -17.54 0.77 -15.85
N LEU A 6 -17.94 1.56 -14.85
CA LEU A 6 -17.68 1.22 -13.45
C LEU A 6 -18.37 -0.09 -13.05
N ARG A 7 -19.61 -0.32 -13.49
CA ARG A 7 -20.36 -1.57 -13.22
C ARG A 7 -19.69 -2.80 -13.84
N VAL A 8 -19.16 -2.68 -15.06
CA VAL A 8 -18.48 -3.77 -15.76
C VAL A 8 -17.09 -4.03 -15.16
N ALA A 9 -16.37 -2.99 -14.76
CA ALA A 9 -15.07 -3.11 -14.11
C ALA A 9 -15.17 -3.68 -12.68
N LEU A 10 -16.26 -3.37 -11.95
CA LEU A 10 -16.48 -3.71 -10.54
C LEU A 10 -16.12 -5.16 -10.15
N PRO A 11 -16.63 -6.21 -10.82
CA PRO A 11 -16.32 -7.59 -10.43
C PRO A 11 -14.83 -7.94 -10.58
N ASN A 12 -14.17 -7.43 -11.62
CA ASN A 12 -12.73 -7.65 -11.83
C ASN A 12 -11.89 -6.86 -10.81
N VAL A 13 -12.30 -5.62 -10.54
CA VAL A 13 -11.67 -4.78 -9.52
C VAL A 13 -11.79 -5.41 -8.13
N ILE A 14 -12.95 -5.96 -7.75
CA ILE A 14 -13.09 -6.64 -6.44
C ILE A 14 -12.12 -7.82 -6.32
N ARG A 15 -12.01 -8.67 -7.34
CA ARG A 15 -11.08 -9.82 -7.32
C ARG A 15 -9.64 -9.37 -7.18
N PHE A 16 -9.25 -8.34 -7.92
CA PHE A 16 -7.92 -7.73 -7.82
C PHE A 16 -7.68 -7.15 -6.41
N CYS A 17 -8.63 -6.37 -5.89
CA CYS A 17 -8.58 -5.81 -4.55
C CYS A 17 -8.45 -6.88 -3.46
N CYS A 18 -9.13 -8.03 -3.59
CA CYS A 18 -8.97 -9.15 -2.65
C CYS A 18 -7.53 -9.67 -2.63
N CYS A 19 -6.90 -9.88 -3.79
CA CYS A 19 -5.51 -10.32 -3.86
C CYS A 19 -4.54 -9.29 -3.25
N VAL A 20 -4.75 -8.01 -3.58
CA VAL A 20 -3.95 -6.90 -3.05
C VAL A 20 -4.12 -6.78 -1.54
N ALA A 21 -5.34 -6.99 -1.02
CA ALA A 21 -5.63 -6.93 0.41
C ALA A 21 -4.84 -7.99 1.20
N VAL A 22 -4.63 -9.19 0.66
CA VAL A 22 -3.81 -10.23 1.31
C VAL A 22 -2.37 -9.76 1.46
N ILE A 23 -1.78 -9.19 0.41
CA ILE A 23 -0.41 -8.64 0.44
C ILE A 23 -0.34 -7.48 1.43
N TYR A 24 -1.31 -6.57 1.37
CA TYR A 24 -1.40 -5.41 2.24
C TYR A 24 -1.47 -5.81 3.72
N LEU A 25 -2.30 -6.79 4.07
CA LEU A 25 -2.38 -7.32 5.44
C LEU A 25 -1.05 -7.96 5.88
N GLY A 26 -0.36 -8.66 4.99
CA GLY A 26 0.98 -9.17 5.26
C GLY A 26 1.98 -8.07 5.64
N TYR A 27 1.96 -6.95 4.90
CA TYR A 27 2.74 -5.77 5.27
C TYR A 27 2.28 -5.19 6.61
N CYS A 28 0.96 -4.99 6.82
CA CYS A 28 0.43 -4.49 8.10
C CYS A 28 0.92 -5.30 9.32
N PHE A 29 0.81 -6.63 9.28
CA PHE A 29 1.27 -7.49 10.37
C PHE A 29 2.78 -7.44 10.55
N CYS A 30 3.54 -7.46 9.45
CA CYS A 30 4.99 -7.38 9.47
C CYS A 30 5.49 -6.06 10.08
N GLY A 31 4.96 -4.93 9.59
CA GLY A 31 5.27 -3.59 10.11
C GLY A 31 4.85 -3.44 11.57
N TRP A 32 3.67 -3.91 11.95
CA TRP A 32 3.20 -3.82 13.33
C TRP A 32 4.11 -4.56 14.31
N ILE A 33 4.47 -5.80 14.01
CA ILE A 33 5.27 -6.65 14.91
C ILE A 33 6.72 -6.17 14.99
N VAL A 34 7.32 -5.81 13.86
CA VAL A 34 8.76 -5.48 13.80
C VAL A 34 9.02 -4.01 14.15
N LEU A 35 8.19 -3.08 13.67
CA LEU A 35 8.41 -1.64 13.81
C LEU A 35 7.64 -1.03 14.99
N GLY A 36 6.61 -1.72 15.51
CA GLY A 36 5.75 -1.21 16.58
C GLY A 36 6.48 -0.78 17.87
N PRO A 37 7.51 -1.49 18.35
CA PRO A 37 8.29 -1.05 19.52
C PRO A 37 9.13 0.21 19.27
N TYR A 38 9.42 0.52 18.00
CA TYR A 38 10.40 1.53 17.59
C TYR A 38 9.78 2.76 16.93
N HIS A 39 8.49 2.72 16.56
CA HIS A 39 7.85 3.80 15.82
C HIS A 39 6.41 4.04 16.24
N VAL A 40 6.05 5.30 16.48
CA VAL A 40 4.72 5.69 16.97
C VAL A 40 3.61 5.35 15.98
N LYS A 41 3.84 5.56 14.67
CA LYS A 41 2.89 5.20 13.60
C LYS A 41 2.65 3.69 13.47
N PHE A 42 3.50 2.84 14.08
CA PHE A 42 3.39 1.39 14.00
C PHE A 42 2.89 0.73 15.30
N ARG A 43 2.40 1.49 16.28
CA ARG A 43 1.99 0.93 17.59
C ARG A 43 0.74 0.04 17.57
N SER A 44 -0.21 0.34 16.69
CA SER A 44 -1.46 -0.41 16.56
C SER A 44 -1.70 -0.78 15.11
N LEU A 45 -2.36 -1.91 14.86
CA LEU A 45 -2.68 -2.36 13.50
C LEU A 45 -3.46 -1.29 12.71
N SER A 46 -4.34 -0.54 13.38
CA SER A 46 -5.11 0.56 12.76
C SER A 46 -4.19 1.69 12.29
N MET A 47 -3.27 2.16 13.15
CA MET A 47 -2.30 3.20 12.77
C MET A 47 -1.34 2.74 11.67
N VAL A 48 -0.94 1.46 11.70
CA VAL A 48 -0.12 0.87 10.62
C VAL A 48 -0.89 0.94 9.30
N SER A 49 -2.17 0.57 9.30
CA SER A 49 -3.00 0.65 8.11
C SER A 49 -3.18 2.11 7.64
N GLU A 50 -3.39 3.06 8.55
CA GLU A 50 -3.49 4.49 8.17
C GLU A 50 -2.18 4.97 7.53
N CYS A 51 -1.03 4.60 8.10
CA CYS A 51 0.29 4.97 7.59
C CYS A 51 0.60 4.32 6.23
N LEU A 52 0.30 3.02 6.06
CA LEU A 52 0.52 2.35 4.78
C LEU A 52 -0.43 2.87 3.71
N PHE A 53 -1.69 3.17 4.06
CA PHE A 53 -2.63 3.78 3.13
C PHE A 53 -2.20 5.20 2.71
N SER A 54 -1.72 6.04 3.64
CA SER A 54 -1.20 7.37 3.30
C SER A 54 0.02 7.26 2.38
N LEU A 55 0.92 6.31 2.64
CA LEU A 55 2.10 6.04 1.80
C LEU A 55 1.75 5.60 0.38
N ILE A 56 0.71 4.78 0.18
CA ILE A 56 0.24 4.41 -1.17
C ILE A 56 -0.21 5.65 -1.95
N ASN A 57 -0.80 6.63 -1.25
CA ASN A 57 -1.25 7.90 -1.84
C ASN A 57 -0.12 8.94 -1.95
N GLY A 58 1.11 8.60 -1.55
CA GLY A 58 2.28 9.49 -1.63
C GLY A 58 2.35 10.53 -0.51
N ASP A 59 1.57 10.38 0.55
CA ASP A 59 1.57 11.29 1.69
C ASP A 59 2.60 10.86 2.76
N ASP A 60 3.23 11.85 3.40
CA ASP A 60 4.12 11.66 4.55
C ASP A 60 5.31 10.69 4.37
N MET A 61 5.75 10.46 3.12
CA MET A 61 6.82 9.48 2.83
C MET A 61 8.13 9.81 3.55
N PHE A 62 8.68 11.03 3.36
CA PHE A 62 9.95 11.43 3.96
C PHE A 62 9.91 11.43 5.49
N VAL A 63 8.80 11.89 6.08
CA VAL A 63 8.60 11.93 7.53
C VAL A 63 8.73 10.52 8.12
N THR A 64 8.11 9.53 7.48
CA THR A 64 8.17 8.13 7.91
C THR A 64 9.59 7.56 7.85
N PHE A 65 10.41 7.97 6.88
CA PHE A 65 11.83 7.57 6.83
C PHE A 65 12.70 8.29 7.86
N ALA A 66 12.44 9.57 8.12
CA ALA A 66 13.22 10.39 9.04
C ALA A 66 13.04 9.97 10.52
N GLU A 67 11.82 9.63 10.92
CA GLU A 67 11.52 9.19 12.29
C GLU A 67 12.18 7.83 12.63
N MET A 68 12.52 7.01 11.63
CA MET A 68 13.13 5.68 11.82
C MET A 68 14.64 5.70 12.15
N GLN A 69 15.32 6.85 12.08
CA GLN A 69 16.80 6.93 12.15
C GLN A 69 17.38 6.74 13.57
N GLN A 70 16.55 6.79 14.62
CA GLN A 70 17.02 7.03 16.00
C GLN A 70 17.33 5.77 16.83
N HIS A 71 17.06 4.55 16.34
CA HIS A 71 17.07 3.35 17.20
C HIS A 71 18.24 2.39 16.95
N SER A 72 18.10 1.45 16.01
CA SER A 72 19.06 0.38 15.78
C SER A 72 19.36 0.26 14.29
N ARG A 73 20.63 0.09 13.93
CA ARG A 73 21.06 0.01 12.53
C ARG A 73 20.39 -1.14 11.76
N LEU A 74 20.10 -2.27 12.43
CA LEU A 74 19.39 -3.40 11.83
C LEU A 74 17.90 -3.10 11.59
N VAL A 75 17.24 -2.49 12.57
CA VAL A 75 15.81 -2.10 12.47
C VAL A 75 15.65 -1.01 11.41
N TRP A 76 16.60 -0.07 11.35
CA TRP A 76 16.64 0.96 10.32
C TRP A 76 16.84 0.34 8.92
N LEU A 77 17.78 -0.58 8.74
CA LEU A 77 17.97 -1.25 7.44
C LEU A 77 16.69 -2.00 7.02
N PHE A 78 16.09 -2.73 7.96
CA PHE A 78 14.83 -3.44 7.72
C PHE A 78 13.72 -2.46 7.33
N SER A 79 13.58 -1.33 8.01
CA SER A 79 12.55 -0.33 7.70
C SER A 79 12.74 0.31 6.35
N GLN A 80 14.00 0.58 5.94
CA GLN A 80 14.30 1.08 4.60
C GLN A 80 13.82 0.07 3.55
N VAL A 81 14.25 -1.19 3.66
CA VAL A 81 13.85 -2.25 2.72
C VAL A 81 12.33 -2.42 2.70
N TYR A 82 11.69 -2.45 3.87
CA TYR A 82 10.25 -2.61 4.02
C TYR A 82 9.45 -1.47 3.36
N LEU A 83 9.82 -0.20 3.64
CA LEU A 83 9.11 0.95 3.08
C LEU A 83 9.39 1.09 1.57
N TYR A 84 10.63 0.87 1.11
CA TYR A 84 10.95 0.90 -0.32
C TYR A 84 10.23 -0.22 -1.09
N SER A 85 10.19 -1.45 -0.56
CA SER A 85 9.50 -2.56 -1.21
C SER A 85 7.99 -2.34 -1.24
N PHE A 86 7.41 -1.81 -0.15
CA PHE A 86 6.00 -1.47 -0.08
C PHE A 86 5.63 -0.37 -1.08
N SER A 87 6.31 0.78 -1.03
CA SER A 87 6.03 1.91 -1.91
C SER A 87 6.23 1.55 -3.39
N SER A 88 7.32 0.87 -3.74
CA SER A 88 7.56 0.48 -5.13
C SER A 88 6.50 -0.50 -5.65
N LEU A 89 6.14 -1.51 -4.87
CA LEU A 89 5.14 -2.50 -5.26
C LEU A 89 3.74 -1.87 -5.41
N PHE A 90 3.28 -1.14 -4.40
CA PHE A 90 1.91 -0.61 -4.41
C PHE A 90 1.76 0.59 -5.34
N ILE A 91 2.72 1.52 -5.37
CA ILE A 91 2.60 2.71 -6.20
C ILE A 91 2.82 2.37 -7.68
N TYR A 92 3.85 1.59 -8.01
CA TYR A 92 4.18 1.35 -9.42
C TYR A 92 3.47 0.14 -10.02
N MET A 93 3.29 -0.96 -9.27
CA MET A 93 2.65 -2.16 -9.85
C MET A 93 1.15 -2.15 -9.60
N VAL A 94 0.71 -2.01 -8.34
CA VAL A 94 -0.72 -2.15 -8.00
C VAL A 94 -1.56 -1.03 -8.61
N LEU A 95 -1.15 0.24 -8.48
CA LEU A 95 -1.91 1.35 -9.09
C LEU A 95 -1.91 1.26 -10.63
N SER A 96 -0.79 0.88 -11.25
CA SER A 96 -0.73 0.70 -12.71
C SER A 96 -1.67 -0.40 -13.20
N LEU A 97 -1.74 -1.53 -12.51
CA LEU A 97 -2.67 -2.61 -12.82
C LEU A 97 -4.13 -2.18 -12.58
N PHE A 98 -4.39 -1.40 -11.54
CA PHE A 98 -5.72 -0.86 -11.28
C PHE A 98 -6.20 0.07 -12.41
N ILE A 99 -5.33 0.97 -12.87
CA ILE A 99 -5.61 1.83 -14.03
C ILE A 99 -5.83 0.98 -15.28
N ALA A 100 -4.98 -0.01 -15.54
CA ALA A 100 -5.10 -0.90 -16.69
C ALA A 100 -6.44 -1.68 -16.71
N LEU A 101 -6.94 -2.12 -15.55
CA LEU A 101 -8.24 -2.79 -15.43
C LEU A 101 -9.41 -1.86 -15.77
N ILE A 102 -9.37 -0.61 -15.31
CA ILE A 102 -10.41 0.38 -15.60
C ILE A 102 -10.37 0.77 -17.09
N THR A 103 -9.18 1.07 -17.62
CA THR A 103 -9.01 1.42 -19.03
C THR A 103 -9.43 0.28 -19.95
N GLY A 104 -9.05 -0.96 -19.65
CA GLY A 104 -9.49 -2.13 -20.42
C GLY A 104 -11.00 -2.30 -20.42
N SER A 105 -11.66 -2.04 -19.28
CA SER A 105 -13.14 -2.07 -19.21
C SER A 105 -13.78 -0.91 -19.98
N TYR A 106 -13.14 0.26 -19.99
CA TYR A 106 -13.60 1.41 -20.78
C TYR A 106 -13.54 1.13 -22.28
N ASP A 107 -12.44 0.55 -22.75
CA ASP A 107 -12.24 0.21 -24.17
C ASP A 107 -13.22 -0.88 -24.67
N THR A 108 -13.68 -1.79 -23.79
CA THR A 108 -14.71 -2.78 -24.17
C THR A 108 -16.12 -2.20 -24.33
N ILE A 109 -16.38 -1.01 -23.80
CA ILE A 109 -17.72 -0.37 -23.81
C ILE A 109 -17.81 0.72 -24.87
N LYS A 110 -16.66 1.31 -25.25
CA LYS A 110 -16.55 2.28 -26.34
C LYS A 110 -16.74 1.59 -27.69
#